data_AF-A0A1S8C6E9-F1
#
_entry.id   AF-A0A1S8C6E9-F1
#
_cell.length_a   1.000
_cell.length_b   1.000
_cell.length_c   1.000
_cell.angle_alpha   90.00
_cell.angle_beta   90.00
_cell.angle_gamma   90.00
#
_symmetry.space_group_name_H-M   'P 1'
#
loop_
_entity.id
_entity.type
_entity.pdbx_description
1 polymer ?
#
loop_
_entity_poly.entity_id
_entity_poly.type
_entity_poly.pdbx_seq_one_letter_code
_entity_poly.pdbx_strand_id
1 'polypeptide(L)' 'RPGARLNLLAADGSRLLATTWGDTLSVLATDEGTALASEPWDDDPRWSDVPDRTLVEVTPDGLTLTPLDGSEPAACPSR' A
#
# COMPACT_ATOMS: atom_id res chain seq x y z
N ARG A 1 23.17 -2.67 4.82
CA ARG A 1 22.74 -1.65 3.83
C ARG A 1 21.33 -1.23 4.21
N PRO A 2 20.97 0.05 4.27
CA PRO A 2 19.57 0.41 4.48
C PRO A 2 18.76 -0.22 3.35
N GLY A 3 17.71 -0.97 3.69
CA GLY A 3 16.80 -1.55 2.69
C GLY A 3 16.17 -0.45 1.85
N ALA A 4 15.93 -0.72 0.56
CA ALA A 4 15.19 0.21 -0.28
C ALA A 4 13.78 0.43 0.28
N ARG A 5 13.31 1.67 0.25
CA ARG A 5 11.94 2.06 0.58
C ARG A 5 11.22 2.39 -0.71
N LEU A 6 10.00 1.88 -0.88
CA LEU A 6 9.19 2.12 -2.07
C LEU A 6 7.71 2.27 -1.68
N ASN A 7 7.44 3.29 -0.88
CA ASN A 7 6.07 3.70 -0.57
C ASN A 7 5.58 4.61 -1.70
N LEU A 8 4.65 4.12 -2.52
CA LEU A 8 4.07 4.87 -3.63
C LEU A 8 2.57 5.01 -3.40
N LEU A 9 1.99 6.12 -3.83
CA LEU A 9 0.55 6.34 -3.91
C LEU A 9 0.25 7.03 -5.24
N ALA A 10 -0.63 6.43 -6.04
CA ALA A 10 -1.05 6.92 -7.34
C ALA A 10 -2.56 6.83 -7.50
N ALA A 11 -3.14 7.74 -8.27
CA ALA A 11 -4.57 7.83 -8.51
C ALA A 11 -4.84 8.24 -9.96
N ASP A 12 -5.90 7.71 -10.56
CA ASP A 12 -6.36 8.08 -11.91
C ASP A 12 -7.76 8.74 -11.93
N GLY A 13 -8.35 8.97 -10.75
CA GLY A 13 -9.69 9.53 -10.57
C GLY A 13 -10.80 8.48 -10.40
N SER A 14 -10.52 7.21 -10.70
CA SER A 14 -11.43 6.07 -10.50
C SER A 14 -10.86 4.96 -9.63
N ARG A 15 -9.53 4.89 -9.51
CA ARG A 15 -8.79 3.90 -8.75
C ARG A 15 -7.65 4.56 -7.98
N LEU A 16 -7.33 4.00 -6.81
CA LEU A 16 -6.09 4.27 -6.09
C LEU A 16 -5.22 3.01 -6.11
N LEU A 17 -3.92 3.21 -6.31
CA LEU A 17 -2.89 2.19 -6.13
C LEU A 17 -1.84 2.70 -5.15
N ALA A 18 -1.48 1.88 -4.18
CA ALA A 18 -0.39 2.19 -3.27
C ALA A 18 0.46 0.96 -2.98
N THR A 19 1.71 1.17 -2.56
CA THR A 19 2.58 0.10 -2.08
C THR A 19 3.09 0.45 -0.71
N THR A 20 3.06 -0.49 0.24
CA THR A 20 3.86 -0.44 1.47
C THR A 20 5.17 -1.17 1.25
N TRP A 21 6.29 -0.48 1.41
CA TRP A 21 7.60 -1.12 1.37
C TRP A 21 8.61 -0.34 2.21
N GLY A 22 8.82 -0.79 3.44
CA GLY A 22 9.78 -0.21 4.37
C GLY A 22 9.36 1.13 4.97
N ASP A 23 8.09 1.52 4.80
CA ASP A 23 7.46 2.69 5.41
C ASP A 23 5.97 2.40 5.72
N THR A 24 5.32 3.29 6.49
CA THR A 24 3.92 3.09 6.91
C THR A 24 2.91 3.58 5.87
N LEU A 25 1.75 2.93 5.87
CA LEU A 25 0.54 3.38 5.21
C LEU A 25 -0.63 2.87 6.05
N SER A 26 -1.64 3.71 6.27
CA SER A 26 -2.88 3.36 6.94
C SER A 26 -4.04 3.57 5.99
N VAL A 27 -5.10 2.80 6.19
CA VAL A 27 -6.34 2.83 5.42
C VAL A 27 -7.54 3.09 6.33
N LEU A 28 -8.45 3.94 5.86
CA LEU A 28 -9.75 4.19 6.45
C LEU A 28 -10.82 3.90 5.41
N ALA A 29 -11.61 2.85 5.63
CA ALA A 29 -12.75 2.49 4.79
C ALA A 29 -14.06 2.91 5.48
N THR A 30 -14.89 3.67 4.77
CA THR A 30 -16.19 4.15 5.22
C THR A 30 -17.26 3.89 4.16
N ASP A 31 -18.52 4.13 4.50
CA ASP A 31 -19.63 4.03 3.53
C ASP A 31 -19.57 5.13 2.45
N GLU A 32 -18.82 6.21 2.68
CA GLU A 32 -18.65 7.32 1.73
C GLU A 32 -17.44 7.15 0.80
N GLY A 33 -16.46 6.32 1.20
CA GLY A 33 -15.26 6.09 0.41
C GLY A 33 -14.12 5.47 1.20
N THR A 34 -12.94 5.45 0.59
CA THR A 34 -11.71 4.93 1.20
C THR A 34 -10.61 5.97 1.12
N ALA A 35 -9.91 6.15 2.24
CA ALA A 35 -8.73 6.98 2.31
C ALA A 35 -7.46 6.15 2.56
N LEU A 36 -6.36 6.61 1.96
CA LEU A 36 -5.01 6.11 2.19
C LEU A 36 -4.15 7.28 2.66
N ALA A 37 -3.42 7.10 3.75
CA ALA A 37 -2.52 8.10 4.30
C ALA A 37 -1.30 7.43 4.91
N SER A 38 -0.16 8.12 4.98
CA SER A 38 1.03 7.57 5.67
C SER A 38 0.79 7.32 7.16
N GLU A 39 -0.02 8.19 7.78
CA GLU A 39 -0.46 8.13 9.17
C GLU A 39 -1.91 8.66 9.25
N PRO A 40 -2.73 8.18 10.21
CA PRO A 40 -4.06 8.73 10.48
C PRO A 40 -4.00 10.24 10.76
N TRP A 41 -4.90 11.03 10.16
CA TRP A 41 -4.98 12.47 10.40
C TRP A 41 -5.97 12.86 11.50
N ASP A 42 -6.77 11.90 11.98
CA ASP A 42 -7.74 12.02 13.06
C ASP A 42 -7.76 10.74 13.90
N ASP A 43 -8.55 10.75 14.97
CA ASP A 43 -8.67 9.65 15.92
C ASP A 43 -9.79 8.66 15.54
N ASP A 44 -10.20 8.57 14.25
CA ASP A 44 -11.24 7.61 13.86
C ASP A 44 -10.76 6.16 14.14
N PRO A 45 -11.47 5.39 14.98
CA PRO A 45 -11.02 4.06 15.38
C PRO A 45 -11.04 3.04 14.23
N ARG A 46 -11.60 3.40 13.06
CA ARG A 46 -11.63 2.56 11.86
C ARG A 46 -10.34 2.64 11.05
N TRP A 47 -9.42 3.55 11.39
CA TRP A 47 -8.07 3.52 10.82
C TRP A 47 -7.41 2.17 11.09
N SER A 48 -6.75 1.63 10.08
CA SER A 48 -6.01 0.37 10.19
C SER A 48 -4.70 0.45 9.41
N ASP A 49 -3.64 -0.13 9.96
CA ASP A 49 -2.34 -0.16 9.31
C ASP A 49 -2.32 -1.19 8.19
N VAL A 50 -1.74 -0.80 7.06
CA VAL A 50 -1.48 -1.69 5.94
C VAL A 50 -0.20 -2.49 6.24
N PRO A 51 -0.22 -3.83 6.13
CA PRO A 51 0.97 -4.64 6.33
C PRO A 51 2.11 -4.24 5.39
N ASP A 52 3.37 -4.33 5.84
CA ASP A 52 4.52 -4.10 4.96
C ASP A 52 4.55 -5.09 3.78
N ARG A 53 5.15 -4.69 2.65
CA ARG A 53 5.19 -5.43 1.38
C ARG A 53 3.80 -5.77 0.85
N THR A 54 2.93 -4.76 0.76
CA THR A 54 1.57 -4.92 0.25
C THR A 54 1.33 -3.97 -0.90
N LEU A 55 0.74 -4.48 -1.98
CA LEU A 55 0.06 -3.69 -2.99
C LEU A 55 -1.37 -3.45 -2.51
N VAL A 56 -1.74 -2.19 -2.40
CA VAL A 56 -3.07 -1.71 -2.05
C VAL A 56 -3.76 -1.26 -3.32
N GLU A 57 -4.97 -1.76 -3.54
CA GLU A 57 -5.85 -1.32 -4.60
C GLU A 57 -7.20 -0.89 -4.03
N VAL A 58 -7.63 0.32 -4.39
CA VAL A 58 -8.96 0.84 -4.05
C VAL A 58 -9.72 1.11 -5.35
N THR A 59 -10.90 0.54 -5.45
CA THR A 59 -11.86 0.76 -6.54
C THR A 59 -13.23 1.08 -5.93
N PRO A 60 -14.24 1.48 -6.73
CA PRO A 60 -15.62 1.63 -6.25
C PRO A 60 -16.19 0.34 -5.65
N ASP A 61 -15.67 -0.82 -6.04
CA ASP A 61 -16.11 -2.13 -5.54
C ASP A 61 -15.47 -2.50 -4.19
N GLY A 62 -14.44 -1.76 -3.77
CA GLY A 62 -13.82 -1.90 -2.46
C GLY A 62 -12.29 -1.90 -2.46
N LEU A 63 -11.74 -2.33 -1.33
CA LEU A 63 -10.31 -2.40 -1.01
C LEU A 63 -9.78 -3.82 -1.20
N THR A 64 -8.69 -3.98 -1.93
CA THR A 64 -7.93 -5.23 -2.06
C THR A 64 -6.49 -5.03 -1.59
N LEU A 65 -6.01 -5.95 -0.75
CA LEU A 65 -4.64 -5.99 -0.28
C LEU A 65 -3.96 -7.25 -0.84
N THR A 66 -2.93 -7.05 -1.67
CA THR A 66 -2.17 -8.14 -2.29
C THR A 66 -0.75 -8.15 -1.75
N PRO A 67 -0.31 -9.23 -1.07
CA PRO A 67 1.09 -9.37 -0.68
C PRO A 67 2.02 -9.27 -1.90
N LEU A 68 3.06 -8.45 -1.78
CA LEU A 68 4.16 -8.39 -2.72
C LEU A 68 5.20 -9.41 -2.29
N ASP A 69 5.12 -10.62 -2.85
CA ASP A 69 6.15 -11.62 -2.67
C ASP A 69 7.48 -11.09 -3.19
N GLY A 70 8.52 -11.22 -2.37
CA GLY A 70 9.89 -10.93 -2.77
C GLY A 70 10.39 -12.00 -3.73
N SER A 71 9.91 -12.00 -4.98
CA SER A 71 10.68 -12.61 -6.05
C SER A 71 11.96 -11.80 -6.17
N GLU A 72 13.06 -12.35 -5.64
CA GLU A 72 14.39 -11.92 -6.08
C GLU A 72 14.37 -11.90 -7.62
N PRO A 73 14.86 -10.84 -8.28
CA PRO A 73 15.15 -10.96 -9.69
C PRO A 73 16.15 -12.11 -9.82
N ALA A 74 15.85 -13.09 -10.68
CA ALA A 74 16.76 -14.18 -10.98
C ALA A 74 18.15 -13.58 -11.21
N ALA A 75 19.11 -13.95 -10.36
CA ALA A 75 20.48 -13.49 -10.49
C ALA A 75 20.94 -13.80 -11.92
N CYS A 76 21.46 -12.78 -12.63
CA CYS A 76 22.19 -13.04 -13.87
C CYS A 76 23.31 -14.03 -13.53
N PRO A 77 23.39 -15.21 -14.18
CA PRO A 77 24.50 -16.10 -13.94
C PRO A 77 25.79 -15.35 -14.29
N SER A 78 26.68 -15.24 -13.31
CA SER A 78 28.01 -14.65 -13.45
C SER A 78 28.73 -15.29 -14.63
N ARG A 79 29.25 -14.43 -15.51
CA ARG A 79 30.06 -14.78 -16.68
C ARG A 79 31.37 -15.47 -16.29
#